data_AF-A0A8C0KCV7-F1
#
_entry.id   AF-A0A8C0KCV7-F1
#
_cell.length_a   1.000
_cell.length_b   1.000
_cell.length_c   1.000
_cell.angle_alpha   90.00
_cell.angle_beta   90.00
_cell.angle_gamma   90.00
#
_symmetry.space_group_name_H-M   'P 1'
#
loop_
_entity.id
_entity.type
_entity.pdbx_description
1 polymer ?
#
loop_
_entity_poly.entity_id
_entity_poly.type
_entity_poly.pdbx_seq_one_letter_code
_entity_poly.pdbx_strand_id
1 'polypeptide(L)'
;MFNVMVDAKAQSTKLCSMEMGQEHQYHSKIDELIEETVKEMITLLVAKFVTILEGVLAKLSRYDEGTLFSSFLSFTKPGMDVADAYVTFVRHSQDVLRDKVNEEMYIERLFDQWYNSSMNVICTWLTDRMDLQLHIYQLKTLIRMVKKTYRDFRLQGVLDSTLNSKTYETIRNRLTVEEATASVSEGGGLQGISMKDSDEEDEEDD
;
A
#
# COMPACT_ATOMS: atom_id res chain seq x y z
N MET A 1 -13.78 6.78 17.91
CA MET A 1 -13.09 8.07 18.11
C MET A 1 -13.00 8.84 16.80
N PHE A 2 -12.54 8.24 15.69
CA PHE A 2 -12.55 8.86 14.35
C PHE A 2 -13.94 9.40 13.95
N ASN A 3 -14.97 8.54 13.95
CA ASN A 3 -16.35 8.97 13.63
C ASN A 3 -16.90 10.01 14.59
N VAL A 4 -16.47 10.01 15.85
CA VAL A 4 -16.94 10.99 16.83
C VAL A 4 -16.42 12.39 16.48
N MET A 5 -15.18 12.51 15.98
CA MET A 5 -14.65 13.79 15.51
C MET A 5 -15.29 14.25 14.20
N VAL A 6 -15.50 13.31 13.28
CA VAL A 6 -16.25 13.52 12.04
C VAL A 6 -17.66 14.03 12.34
N ASP A 7 -18.38 13.36 13.22
CA ASP A 7 -19.75 13.72 13.60
C ASP A 7 -19.75 15.08 14.32
N ALA A 8 -18.73 15.38 15.13
CA ALA A 8 -18.57 16.69 15.74
C ALA A 8 -18.37 17.80 14.69
N LYS A 9 -17.62 17.54 13.60
CA LYS A 9 -17.50 18.48 12.46
C LYS A 9 -18.85 18.70 11.80
N ALA A 10 -19.58 17.63 11.45
CA ALA A 10 -20.88 17.73 10.80
C ALA A 10 -21.95 18.44 11.68
N GLN A 11 -21.87 18.26 13.00
CA GLN A 11 -22.73 18.96 13.96
C GLN A 11 -22.33 20.42 14.15
N SER A 12 -21.03 20.72 14.19
CA SER A 12 -20.50 22.09 14.19
C SER A 12 -21.07 22.89 13.01
N THR A 13 -21.07 22.31 11.80
CA THR A 13 -21.59 22.98 10.60
C THR A 13 -23.11 23.22 10.62
N LYS A 14 -23.88 22.38 11.31
CA LYS A 14 -25.34 22.56 11.47
C LYS A 14 -25.70 23.65 12.48
N LEU A 15 -24.84 23.88 13.47
CA LEU A 15 -24.99 25.02 14.39
C LEU A 15 -24.72 26.37 13.68
N CYS A 16 -24.04 26.37 12.52
CA CYS A 16 -23.73 27.56 11.72
C CYS A 16 -24.94 28.27 11.08
N SER A 17 -26.15 27.70 11.09
CA SER A 17 -27.34 28.36 10.50
C SER A 17 -28.03 29.37 11.43
N MET A 18 -27.51 29.61 12.63
CA MET A 18 -28.11 30.52 13.62
C MET A 18 -27.09 31.55 14.15
N GLU A 19 -27.18 32.78 13.64
CA GLU A 19 -26.79 34.08 14.27
C GLU A 19 -25.29 34.45 14.52
N MET A 20 -25.06 35.71 14.93
CA MET A 20 -23.97 36.64 14.53
C MET A 20 -22.54 36.45 15.12
N GLY A 21 -21.54 36.59 14.23
CA GLY A 21 -20.43 37.57 14.35
C GLY A 21 -19.19 37.23 15.22
N GLN A 22 -19.36 37.02 16.53
CA GLN A 22 -18.22 36.76 17.44
C GLN A 22 -17.92 35.27 17.60
N GLU A 23 -18.93 34.41 17.46
CA GLU A 23 -18.77 32.95 17.52
C GLU A 23 -18.07 32.38 16.28
N HIS A 24 -18.18 33.02 15.10
CA HIS A 24 -17.57 32.56 13.86
C HIS A 24 -16.04 32.37 13.96
N GLN A 25 -15.34 33.19 14.76
CA GLN A 25 -13.90 33.06 14.94
C GLN A 25 -13.51 31.87 15.85
N TYR A 26 -14.34 31.53 16.83
CA TYR A 26 -14.13 30.34 17.66
C TYR A 26 -14.49 29.06 16.91
N HIS A 27 -15.57 29.08 16.11
CA HIS A 27 -15.98 27.95 15.28
C HIS A 27 -14.97 27.64 14.17
N SER A 28 -14.40 28.66 13.50
CA SER A 28 -13.32 28.45 12.53
C SER A 28 -12.09 27.78 13.15
N LYS A 29 -11.76 28.11 14.42
CA LYS A 29 -10.65 27.46 15.14
C LYS A 29 -10.97 26.03 15.54
N ILE A 30 -12.20 25.73 15.93
CA ILE A 30 -12.65 24.37 16.27
C ILE A 30 -12.61 23.48 15.03
N ASP A 31 -13.12 23.98 13.89
CA ASP A 31 -13.11 23.23 12.64
C ASP A 31 -11.67 22.96 12.14
N GLU A 32 -10.77 23.95 12.27
CA GLU A 32 -9.34 23.78 11.97
C GLU A 32 -8.69 22.72 12.88
N LEU A 33 -8.94 22.79 14.19
CA LEU A 33 -8.42 21.80 15.15
C LEU A 33 -8.96 20.38 14.88
N ILE A 34 -10.24 20.23 14.53
CA ILE A 34 -10.82 18.94 14.18
C ILE A 34 -10.16 18.40 12.91
N GLU A 35 -10.00 19.24 11.89
CA GLU A 35 -9.36 18.85 10.64
C GLU A 35 -7.90 18.46 10.85
N GLU A 36 -7.13 19.20 11.65
CA GLU A 36 -5.76 18.83 12.02
C GLU A 36 -5.70 17.51 12.79
N THR A 37 -6.61 17.29 13.73
CA THR A 37 -6.64 16.05 14.51
C THR A 37 -6.99 14.86 13.62
N VAL A 38 -7.93 15.00 12.69
CA VAL A 38 -8.26 13.94 11.72
C VAL A 38 -7.07 13.65 10.80
N LYS A 39 -6.35 14.68 10.34
CA LYS A 39 -5.11 14.51 9.56
C LYS A 39 -4.07 13.70 10.33
N GLU A 40 -3.83 14.05 11.59
CA GLU A 40 -2.88 13.33 12.44
C GLU A 40 -3.30 11.88 12.66
N MET A 41 -4.60 11.63 12.90
CA MET A 41 -5.12 10.26 13.01
C MET A 41 -4.88 9.44 11.76
N ILE A 42 -5.10 10.01 10.57
CA ILE A 42 -4.82 9.35 9.28
C ILE A 42 -3.33 9.02 9.20
N THR A 43 -2.44 9.99 9.48
CA THR A 43 -1.00 9.78 9.42
C THR A 43 -0.53 8.67 10.38
N LEU A 44 -1.02 8.66 11.62
CA LEU A 44 -0.68 7.62 12.60
C LEU A 44 -1.20 6.24 12.20
N LEU A 45 -2.37 6.17 11.60
CA LEU A 45 -2.95 4.91 11.13
C LEU A 45 -2.19 4.36 9.92
N VAL A 46 -1.86 5.23 8.94
CA VAL A 46 -1.00 4.89 7.80
C VAL A 46 0.35 4.37 8.28
N ALA A 47 0.99 5.04 9.25
CA ALA A 47 2.25 4.60 9.81
C ALA A 47 2.17 3.17 10.39
N LYS A 48 1.08 2.83 11.09
CA LYS A 48 0.87 1.46 11.61
C LYS A 48 0.75 0.42 10.50
N PHE A 49 0.07 0.73 9.41
CA PHE A 49 -0.02 -0.19 8.28
C PHE A 49 1.33 -0.37 7.58
N VAL A 50 2.11 0.72 7.47
CA VAL A 50 3.47 0.68 6.92
C VAL A 50 4.39 -0.21 7.77
N THR A 51 4.30 -0.17 9.10
CA THR A 51 5.09 -1.07 9.97
C THR A 51 4.85 -2.55 9.67
N ILE A 52 3.63 -2.92 9.26
CA ILE A 52 3.32 -4.30 8.88
C ILE A 52 4.04 -4.68 7.57
N LEU A 53 4.05 -3.77 6.59
CA LEU A 53 4.80 -3.94 5.35
C LEU A 53 6.31 -4.03 5.59
N GLU A 54 6.87 -3.16 6.44
CA GLU A 54 8.28 -3.22 6.85
C GLU A 54 8.62 -4.58 7.48
N GLY A 55 7.72 -5.12 8.31
CA GLY A 55 7.86 -6.46 8.87
C GLY A 55 7.88 -7.58 7.82
N VAL A 56 7.14 -7.44 6.72
CA VAL A 56 7.20 -8.36 5.56
C VAL A 56 8.52 -8.23 4.82
N LEU A 57 8.95 -7.00 4.53
CA LEU A 57 10.20 -6.72 3.83
C LEU A 57 11.43 -7.18 4.63
N ALA A 58 11.41 -7.05 5.96
CA ALA A 58 12.44 -7.58 6.84
C ALA A 58 12.55 -9.12 6.79
N LYS A 59 11.44 -9.83 6.55
CA LYS A 59 11.48 -11.29 6.32
C LYS A 59 12.12 -11.60 4.96
N LEU A 60 11.84 -10.80 3.93
CA LEU A 60 12.43 -10.95 2.61
C LEU A 60 13.94 -10.70 2.61
N SER A 61 14.43 -9.75 3.41
CA SER A 61 15.87 -9.46 3.54
C SER A 61 16.71 -10.66 4.01
N ARG A 62 16.09 -11.72 4.55
CA ARG A 62 16.79 -12.97 4.91
C ARG A 62 17.29 -13.77 3.69
N TYR A 63 16.81 -13.41 2.50
CA TYR A 63 17.20 -14.01 1.23
C TYR A 63 18.21 -13.14 0.47
N ASP A 64 18.69 -12.04 1.05
CA ASP A 64 19.72 -11.21 0.42
C ASP A 64 21.00 -12.04 0.21
N GLU A 65 21.64 -11.83 -0.94
CA GLU A 65 22.88 -12.49 -1.30
C GLU A 65 23.97 -12.26 -0.23
N GLY A 66 24.75 -13.31 0.10
CA GLY A 66 25.79 -13.25 1.12
C GLY A 66 25.31 -13.41 2.57
N THR A 67 23.99 -13.52 2.81
CA THR A 67 23.48 -13.89 4.15
C THR A 67 23.65 -15.39 4.41
N LEU A 68 23.95 -15.76 5.66
CA LEU A 68 24.07 -17.17 6.08
C LEU A 68 22.79 -17.99 5.81
N PHE A 69 21.64 -17.32 5.79
CA PHE A 69 20.35 -17.96 5.59
C PHE A 69 19.98 -18.11 4.11
N SER A 70 20.53 -17.32 3.19
CA SER A 70 20.22 -17.42 1.75
C SER A 70 20.38 -18.85 1.25
N SER A 71 21.57 -19.43 1.40
CA SER A 71 21.88 -20.80 0.97
C SER A 71 21.01 -21.88 1.64
N PHE A 72 20.71 -21.76 2.94
CA PHE A 72 19.86 -22.72 3.65
C PHE A 72 18.38 -22.60 3.27
N LEU A 73 17.87 -21.37 3.16
CA LEU A 73 16.47 -21.11 2.81
C LEU A 73 16.18 -21.38 1.34
N SER A 74 17.16 -21.24 0.44
CA SER A 74 17.01 -21.61 -0.97
C SER A 74 16.76 -23.12 -1.16
N PHE A 75 17.15 -23.98 -0.21
CA PHE A 75 16.77 -25.41 -0.25
C PHE A 75 15.28 -25.64 -0.02
N THR A 76 14.65 -24.79 0.80
CA THR A 76 13.19 -24.82 1.00
C THR A 76 12.55 -23.93 -0.05
N LYS A 77 11.78 -24.50 -1.00
CA LYS A 77 11.01 -23.68 -1.96
C LYS A 77 9.85 -23.01 -1.21
N PRO A 78 9.94 -21.72 -0.82
CA PRO A 78 8.94 -21.13 0.06
C PRO A 78 7.69 -20.78 -0.76
N GLY A 79 6.51 -21.01 -0.17
CA GLY A 79 5.22 -20.68 -0.78
C GLY A 79 4.91 -19.18 -0.75
N MET A 80 3.79 -18.80 -1.38
CA MET A 80 3.34 -17.40 -1.47
C MET A 80 2.67 -16.87 -0.20
N ASP A 81 2.68 -17.63 0.90
CA ASP A 81 1.92 -17.33 2.13
C ASP A 81 2.22 -15.94 2.70
N VAL A 82 3.47 -15.47 2.60
CA VAL A 82 3.86 -14.13 3.09
C VAL A 82 3.18 -13.03 2.26
N ALA A 83 3.18 -13.15 0.94
CA ALA A 83 2.50 -12.19 0.07
C ALA A 83 0.98 -12.28 0.25
N ASP A 84 0.42 -13.49 0.28
CA ASP A 84 -1.01 -13.70 0.42
C ASP A 84 -1.54 -13.19 1.76
N ALA A 85 -0.80 -13.39 2.86
CA ALA A 85 -1.14 -12.83 4.16
C ALA A 85 -1.11 -11.29 4.15
N TYR A 86 -0.11 -10.68 3.51
CA TYR A 86 -0.04 -9.22 3.39
C TYR A 86 -1.20 -8.66 2.57
N VAL A 87 -1.48 -9.25 1.41
CA VAL A 87 -2.60 -8.83 0.54
C VAL A 87 -3.95 -8.99 1.26
N THR A 88 -4.13 -10.10 1.99
CA THR A 88 -5.33 -10.32 2.81
C THR A 88 -5.46 -9.25 3.89
N PHE A 89 -4.35 -8.90 4.56
CA PHE A 89 -4.33 -7.82 5.54
C PHE A 89 -4.74 -6.47 4.92
N VAL A 90 -4.22 -6.13 3.73
CA VAL A 90 -4.58 -4.89 3.03
C VAL A 90 -6.07 -4.83 2.77
N ARG A 91 -6.64 -5.87 2.12
CA ARG A 91 -8.07 -5.94 1.81
C ARG A 91 -8.95 -5.85 3.05
N HIS A 92 -8.65 -6.68 4.04
CA HIS A 92 -9.43 -6.69 5.28
C HIS A 92 -9.41 -5.33 5.98
N SER A 93 -8.26 -4.65 5.99
CA SER A 93 -8.15 -3.32 6.58
C SER A 93 -8.92 -2.28 5.76
N GLN A 94 -8.89 -2.35 4.43
CA GLN A 94 -9.70 -1.49 3.56
C GLN A 94 -11.20 -1.68 3.84
N ASP A 95 -11.67 -2.94 3.95
CA ASP A 95 -13.06 -3.26 4.26
C ASP A 95 -13.48 -2.69 5.63
N VAL A 96 -12.65 -2.88 6.65
CA VAL A 96 -12.90 -2.33 7.99
C VAL A 96 -12.95 -0.81 7.96
N LEU A 97 -12.05 -0.16 7.22
CA LEU A 97 -12.04 1.30 7.12
C LEU A 97 -13.30 1.81 6.42
N ARG A 98 -13.69 1.20 5.30
CA ARG A 98 -14.93 1.51 4.57
C ARG A 98 -16.18 1.33 5.44
N ASP A 99 -16.22 0.28 6.27
CA ASP A 99 -17.33 0.04 7.21
C ASP A 99 -17.34 1.03 8.38
N LYS A 100 -16.16 1.49 8.82
CA LYS A 100 -16.00 2.25 10.06
C LYS A 100 -15.80 3.74 9.88
N VAL A 101 -15.58 4.27 8.69
CA VAL A 101 -15.41 5.71 8.48
C VAL A 101 -16.53 6.23 7.59
N ASN A 102 -17.31 7.17 8.12
CA ASN A 102 -18.53 7.65 7.46
C ASN A 102 -18.25 8.66 6.33
N GLU A 103 -17.17 9.44 6.44
CA GLU A 103 -16.86 10.52 5.49
C GLU A 103 -15.93 10.02 4.39
N GLU A 104 -16.44 10.02 3.16
CA GLU A 104 -15.74 9.56 1.97
C GLU A 104 -14.40 10.28 1.78
N MET A 105 -14.39 11.61 1.93
CA MET A 105 -13.19 12.45 1.78
C MET A 105 -12.03 11.96 2.68
N TYR A 106 -12.32 11.50 3.89
CA TYR A 106 -11.29 11.03 4.80
C TYR A 106 -10.82 9.62 4.47
N ILE A 107 -11.70 8.76 3.95
CA ILE A 107 -11.33 7.45 3.41
C ILE A 107 -10.43 7.58 2.20
N GLU A 108 -10.83 8.41 1.22
CA GLU A 108 -10.03 8.69 0.02
C GLU A 108 -8.63 9.19 0.41
N ARG A 109 -8.57 10.19 1.30
CA ARG A 109 -7.29 10.72 1.80
C ARG A 109 -6.44 9.67 2.50
N LEU A 110 -7.05 8.80 3.30
CA LEU A 110 -6.33 7.74 3.99
C LEU A 110 -5.75 6.74 2.99
N PHE A 111 -6.54 6.29 2.02
CA PHE A 111 -6.08 5.34 1.00
C PHE A 111 -5.00 5.92 0.09
N ASP A 112 -5.12 7.18 -0.30
CA ASP A 112 -4.08 7.89 -1.05
C ASP A 112 -2.75 7.94 -0.27
N GLN A 113 -2.80 8.31 1.01
CA GLN A 113 -1.59 8.36 1.85
C GLN A 113 -1.01 6.97 2.11
N TRP A 114 -1.87 5.97 2.32
CA TRP A 114 -1.43 4.60 2.58
C TRP A 114 -0.76 3.98 1.35
N TYR A 115 -1.36 4.12 0.16
CA TYR A 115 -0.77 3.63 -1.08
C TYR A 115 0.61 4.26 -1.33
N ASN A 116 0.70 5.60 -1.30
CA ASN A 116 1.96 6.32 -1.50
C ASN A 116 3.04 5.88 -0.50
N SER A 117 2.69 5.78 0.78
CA SER A 117 3.65 5.36 1.82
C SER A 117 4.12 3.92 1.60
N SER A 118 3.22 3.04 1.18
CA SER A 118 3.56 1.64 0.86
C SER A 118 4.52 1.54 -0.33
N MET A 119 4.25 2.28 -1.42
CA MET A 119 5.15 2.32 -2.57
C MET A 119 6.51 2.92 -2.20
N ASN A 120 6.55 3.99 -1.41
CA ASN A 120 7.81 4.58 -0.98
C ASN A 120 8.67 3.59 -0.19
N VAL A 121 8.09 2.85 0.77
CA VAL A 121 8.84 1.87 1.56
C VAL A 121 9.35 0.70 0.71
N ILE A 122 8.55 0.20 -0.24
CA ILE A 122 9.01 -0.83 -1.19
C ILE A 122 10.14 -0.29 -2.06
N CYS A 123 10.01 0.94 -2.57
CA CYS A 123 11.03 1.58 -3.40
C CYS A 123 12.35 1.77 -2.64
N THR A 124 12.30 2.25 -1.40
CA THR A 124 13.48 2.36 -0.52
C THR A 124 14.13 0.99 -0.33
N TRP A 125 13.36 -0.03 0.01
CA TRP A 125 13.89 -1.38 0.22
C TRP A 125 14.58 -1.96 -1.03
N LEU A 126 14.03 -1.69 -2.23
CA LEU A 126 14.65 -2.07 -3.50
C LEU A 126 15.89 -1.25 -3.84
N THR A 127 15.90 0.03 -3.49
CA THR A 127 17.02 0.96 -3.71
C THR A 127 18.22 0.57 -2.85
N ASP A 128 18.00 0.17 -1.60
CA ASP A 128 19.04 -0.38 -0.71
C ASP A 128 19.68 -1.67 -1.26
N ARG A 129 19.10 -2.26 -2.31
CA ARG A 129 19.53 -3.49 -3.00
C ARG A 129 19.73 -3.26 -4.50
N MET A 130 20.10 -2.04 -4.91
CA MET A 130 20.28 -1.73 -6.33
C MET A 130 21.44 -2.50 -6.97
N ASP A 131 22.48 -2.81 -6.18
CA ASP A 131 23.67 -3.54 -6.64
C ASP A 131 23.56 -5.07 -6.45
N LEU A 132 22.42 -5.56 -5.95
CA LEU A 132 22.16 -6.97 -5.69
C LEU A 132 21.10 -7.52 -6.65
N GLN A 133 21.24 -8.76 -7.10
CA GLN A 133 20.16 -9.48 -7.77
C GLN A 133 19.12 -9.92 -6.73
N LEU A 134 17.84 -9.73 -7.02
CA LEU A 134 16.79 -10.25 -6.12
C LEU A 134 16.73 -11.77 -6.20
N HIS A 135 16.68 -12.42 -5.03
CA HIS A 135 16.39 -13.83 -4.96
C HIS A 135 15.00 -14.12 -5.53
N ILE A 136 14.81 -15.24 -6.24
CA ILE A 136 13.55 -15.56 -6.93
C ILE A 136 12.31 -15.49 -6.01
N TYR A 137 12.47 -15.88 -4.75
CA TYR A 137 11.41 -15.76 -3.75
C TYR A 137 11.07 -14.30 -3.41
N GLN A 138 12.06 -13.42 -3.26
CA GLN A 138 11.84 -11.99 -3.02
C GLN A 138 11.10 -11.39 -4.21
N LEU A 139 11.57 -11.67 -5.42
CA LEU A 139 10.99 -11.19 -6.67
C LEU A 139 9.51 -11.58 -6.80
N LYS A 140 9.18 -12.87 -6.68
CA LYS A 140 7.79 -13.36 -6.72
C LYS A 140 6.90 -12.70 -5.67
N THR A 141 7.39 -12.59 -4.44
CA THR A 141 6.64 -12.01 -3.32
C THR A 141 6.34 -10.54 -3.59
N LEU A 142 7.34 -9.78 -4.04
CA LEU A 142 7.20 -8.37 -4.37
C LEU A 142 6.27 -8.14 -5.55
N ILE A 143 6.41 -8.88 -6.67
CA ILE A 143 5.51 -8.78 -7.82
C ILE A 143 4.06 -8.99 -7.38
N ARG A 144 3.80 -10.05 -6.61
CA ARG A 144 2.45 -10.35 -6.14
C ARG A 144 1.90 -9.25 -5.23
N MET A 145 2.69 -8.79 -4.27
CA MET A 145 2.27 -7.72 -3.35
C MET A 145 1.99 -6.42 -4.11
N VAL A 146 2.90 -5.98 -4.99
CA VAL A 146 2.76 -4.73 -5.74
C VAL A 146 1.54 -4.78 -6.66
N LYS A 147 1.37 -5.83 -7.47
CA LYS A 147 0.21 -5.96 -8.38
C LYS A 147 -1.12 -6.00 -7.63
N LYS A 148 -1.21 -6.83 -6.58
CA LYS A 148 -2.46 -6.96 -5.82
C LYS A 148 -2.78 -5.67 -5.06
N THR A 149 -1.77 -5.03 -4.45
CA THR A 149 -1.95 -3.74 -3.77
C THR A 149 -2.41 -2.66 -4.76
N TYR A 150 -1.75 -2.51 -5.92
CA TYR A 150 -2.18 -1.58 -6.97
C TYR A 150 -3.66 -1.76 -7.31
N ARG A 151 -4.06 -3.01 -7.62
CA ARG A 151 -5.43 -3.32 -7.99
C ARG A 151 -6.42 -3.08 -6.86
N ASP A 152 -6.09 -3.49 -5.64
CA ASP A 152 -6.97 -3.34 -4.49
C ASP A 152 -7.19 -1.85 -4.16
N PHE A 153 -6.15 -1.01 -4.25
CA PHE A 153 -6.30 0.44 -4.07
C PHE A 153 -7.02 1.13 -5.24
N ARG A 154 -6.83 0.66 -6.49
CA ARG A 154 -7.62 1.11 -7.64
C ARG A 154 -9.12 0.87 -7.43
N LEU A 155 -9.49 -0.31 -6.93
CA LEU A 155 -10.88 -0.65 -6.61
C LEU A 155 -11.46 0.18 -5.46
N GLN A 156 -10.61 0.73 -4.59
CA GLN A 156 -11.02 1.64 -3.52
C GLN A 156 -11.14 3.10 -3.96
N GLY A 157 -10.90 3.43 -5.24
CA GLY A 157 -11.07 4.77 -5.79
C GLY A 157 -9.82 5.66 -5.75
N VAL A 158 -8.64 5.11 -5.43
CA VAL A 158 -7.37 5.86 -5.54
C VAL A 158 -7.14 6.25 -7.00
N LEU A 159 -6.86 7.53 -7.23
CA LEU A 159 -6.73 8.10 -8.58
C LEU A 159 -5.50 7.56 -9.32
N ASP A 160 -5.60 7.46 -10.64
CA ASP A 160 -4.50 7.00 -11.50
C ASP A 160 -3.22 7.85 -11.36
N SER A 161 -3.35 9.14 -11.06
CA SER A 161 -2.21 10.02 -10.79
C SER A 161 -1.43 9.62 -9.54
N THR A 162 -2.12 9.06 -8.55
CA THR A 162 -1.52 8.48 -7.34
C THR A 162 -1.01 7.07 -7.60
N LEU A 163 -1.82 6.22 -8.25
CA LEU A 163 -1.48 4.83 -8.56
C LEU A 163 -0.22 4.72 -9.42
N ASN A 164 -0.14 5.51 -10.50
CA ASN A 164 0.97 5.56 -11.45
C ASN A 164 2.03 6.60 -11.09
N SER A 165 2.26 6.77 -9.79
CA SER A 165 3.32 7.67 -9.30
C SER A 165 4.68 7.26 -9.85
N LYS A 166 5.61 8.23 -9.93
CA LYS A 166 6.99 7.97 -10.36
C LYS A 166 7.69 6.90 -9.48
N THR A 167 7.32 6.83 -8.20
CA THR A 167 7.77 5.79 -7.28
C THR A 167 7.28 4.41 -7.72
N TYR A 168 5.99 4.26 -8.01
CA TYR A 168 5.43 3.00 -8.52
C TYR A 168 6.10 2.57 -9.82
N GLU A 169 6.27 3.47 -10.77
CA GLU A 169 6.95 3.16 -12.04
C GLU A 169 8.40 2.69 -11.84
N THR A 170 9.11 3.29 -10.88
CA THR A 170 10.47 2.85 -10.52
C THR A 170 10.48 1.41 -10.01
N ILE A 171 9.53 1.06 -9.14
CA ILE A 171 9.35 -0.31 -8.62
C ILE A 171 8.99 -1.27 -9.76
N ARG A 172 7.97 -0.93 -10.56
CA ARG A 172 7.49 -1.76 -11.67
C ARG A 172 8.62 -2.07 -12.63
N ASN A 173 9.38 -1.05 -13.05
CA ASN A 173 10.52 -1.23 -13.95
C ASN A 173 11.60 -2.13 -13.37
N ARG A 174 11.97 -1.95 -12.09
CA ARG A 174 12.94 -2.82 -11.42
C ARG A 174 12.47 -4.28 -11.41
N LEU A 175 11.22 -4.53 -11.02
CA LEU A 175 10.68 -5.89 -10.94
C LEU A 175 10.54 -6.55 -12.31
N THR A 176 10.16 -5.81 -13.36
CA THR A 176 10.08 -6.33 -14.74
C THR A 176 11.46 -6.75 -15.26
N VAL A 177 12.51 -5.95 -15.01
CA VAL A 177 13.87 -6.29 -15.44
C VAL A 177 14.38 -7.53 -14.69
N GLU A 178 14.18 -7.59 -13.37
CA GLU A 178 14.54 -8.74 -12.54
C GLU A 178 13.80 -10.02 -12.99
N GLU A 179 12.52 -9.92 -13.34
CA GLU A 179 11.73 -11.02 -13.92
C GLU A 179 12.32 -11.51 -15.25
N ALA A 180 12.66 -10.61 -16.16
CA ALA A 180 13.29 -10.97 -17.42
C ALA A 180 14.61 -11.72 -17.18
N THR A 181 15.46 -11.22 -16.28
CA THR A 181 16.73 -11.86 -15.91
C THR A 181 16.53 -13.23 -15.23
N ALA A 182 15.51 -13.38 -14.39
CA ALA A 182 15.19 -14.67 -13.76
C ALA A 182 14.68 -15.70 -14.79
N SER A 183 13.88 -15.27 -15.76
CA SER A 183 13.30 -16.17 -16.78
C SER A 183 14.34 -16.81 -17.71
N VAL A 184 15.45 -16.11 -17.98
CA VAL A 184 16.54 -16.62 -18.83
C VAL A 184 17.52 -17.51 -18.07
N SER A 185 17.61 -17.37 -16.74
CA SER A 185 18.55 -18.12 -15.88
C SER A 185 17.93 -19.37 -15.26
N GLU A 186 16.65 -19.29 -14.88
CA GLU A 186 15.88 -20.40 -14.31
C GLU A 186 14.67 -20.67 -15.22
N GLY A 187 14.80 -21.60 -16.20
CA GLY A 187 13.83 -21.92 -17.25
C GLY A 187 12.45 -22.46 -16.80
N GLY A 188 11.75 -21.71 -15.96
CA GLY A 188 10.47 -22.03 -15.31
C GLY A 188 10.23 -21.28 -13.99
N GLY A 189 11.11 -20.33 -13.62
CA GLY A 189 11.29 -19.82 -12.26
C GLY A 189 10.08 -19.11 -11.65
N LEU A 190 9.18 -18.51 -12.43
CA LEU A 190 8.14 -17.61 -11.89
C LEU A 190 6.75 -18.21 -11.66
N GLN A 191 6.49 -19.47 -12.06
CA GLN A 191 5.20 -20.16 -11.81
C GLN A 191 3.95 -19.32 -12.18
N GLY A 192 4.00 -18.57 -13.29
CA GLY A 192 2.89 -17.72 -13.75
C GLY A 192 2.72 -16.39 -13.00
N ILE A 193 3.62 -16.05 -12.05
CA ILE A 193 3.67 -14.71 -11.46
C ILE A 193 4.45 -13.79 -12.39
N SER A 194 3.76 -12.89 -13.06
CA SER A 194 4.37 -11.88 -13.93
C SER A 194 4.01 -10.47 -13.51
N MET A 195 4.93 -9.54 -13.73
CA MET A 195 4.74 -8.11 -13.55
C MET A 195 4.00 -7.45 -14.73
N LYS A 196 3.81 -8.17 -15.85
CA LYS A 196 2.97 -7.75 -16.98
C LYS A 196 1.50 -7.57 -16.54
N ASP A 197 0.80 -6.60 -17.12
CA ASP A 197 -0.60 -6.35 -16.81
C ASP A 197 -1.45 -7.52 -17.32
N SER A 198 -2.08 -8.24 -16.39
CA SER A 198 -2.86 -9.44 -16.70
C SER A 198 -4.30 -9.13 -17.10
N ASP A 199 -4.70 -7.85 -17.07
CA ASP A 199 -6.04 -7.40 -17.46
C ASP A 199 -6.27 -7.55 -18.99
N GLU A 200 -5.24 -7.93 -19.78
CA GLU A 200 -5.33 -8.24 -21.22
C GLU A 200 -5.40 -9.76 -21.53
N GLU A 201 -5.32 -10.65 -20.53
CA GLU A 201 -5.27 -12.11 -20.76
C GLU A 201 -6.60 -12.83 -20.44
N ASP A 202 -7.63 -12.12 -19.96
CA ASP A 202 -8.95 -12.67 -19.66
C ASP A 202 -10.01 -12.42 -20.79
N GLU A 203 -9.60 -11.91 -21.97
CA GLU A 203 -10.50 -11.64 -23.12
C GLU A 203 -10.37 -12.65 -24.30
N GLU A 204 -9.59 -13.72 -24.16
CA GLU A 204 -9.50 -14.79 -25.18
C GLU A 204 -9.87 -16.15 -24.58
N ASP A 205 -11.13 -16.32 -24.19
CA ASP A 205 -11.78 -17.64 -24.06
C ASP A 205 -13.31 -17.46 -24.12
N ASP A 206 -13.83 -17.23 -25.32
CA ASP A 206 -15.24 -17.45 -25.72
C ASP A 206 -15.29 -18.44 -26.90
#